data_AF-A0A0I9SLG1-F1
#
_entry.id   AF-A0A0I9SLG1-F1
#
_cell.length_a   1.000
_cell.length_b   1.000
_cell.length_c   1.000
_cell.angle_alpha   90.00
_cell.angle_beta   90.00
_cell.angle_gamma   90.00
#
_symmetry.space_group_name_H-M   'P 1'
#
loop_
_entity.id
_entity.type
_entity.pdbx_description
1 polymer ?
#
loop_
_entity_poly.entity_id
_entity_poly.type
_entity_poly.pdbx_seq_one_letter_code
_entity_poly.pdbx_strand_id
1 'polypeptide(L)'
;ESFILQFLSPKVIRDLKLFSILDDDRKDELLVPAIHDESGYHTIRELLAAQYNLGNREPNVQVWNVDRRGDRSLTLRHMQHDRKPLGGSTEEVLKHLHRLWGFDVHLQSMQDDKLVNTHHMPPRPSSEAEPDNRFPGMNFA
;
A
#
# COMPACT_ATOMS: atom_id res chain seq x y z
N GLU A 1 16.79 -17.45 -0.64
CA GLU A 1 16.41 -18.41 -1.70
C GLU A 1 14.95 -18.79 -1.55
N SER A 2 14.22 -18.93 -2.67
CA SER A 2 12.79 -19.26 -2.64
C SER A 2 12.61 -20.77 -2.73
N PHE A 3 11.95 -21.38 -1.73
CA PHE A 3 11.56 -22.79 -1.69
C PHE A 3 10.78 -23.21 -2.96
N ILE A 4 9.97 -22.30 -3.50
CA ILE A 4 9.19 -22.51 -4.72
C ILE A 4 10.09 -22.68 -5.95
N LEU A 5 11.18 -21.89 -6.03
CA LEU A 5 12.17 -22.04 -7.09
C LEU A 5 12.96 -23.33 -6.98
N GLN A 6 12.94 -24.06 -5.86
CA GLN A 6 13.68 -25.32 -5.73
C GLN A 6 12.76 -26.53 -5.94
N PHE A 7 11.50 -26.47 -5.48
CA PHE A 7 10.66 -27.67 -5.36
C PHE A 7 9.36 -27.67 -6.19
N LEU A 8 8.97 -26.55 -6.82
CA LEU A 8 7.76 -26.52 -7.66
C LEU A 8 8.02 -27.17 -9.02
N SER A 9 7.55 -28.41 -9.20
CA SER A 9 7.72 -29.18 -10.45
C SER A 9 6.59 -28.96 -11.46
N PRO A 10 6.83 -29.20 -12.78
CA PRO A 10 5.78 -29.06 -13.80
C PRO A 10 4.57 -29.96 -13.54
N LYS A 11 4.80 -31.14 -12.96
CA LYS A 11 3.74 -32.07 -12.56
C LYS A 11 2.81 -31.44 -11.53
N VAL A 12 3.37 -30.87 -10.46
CA VAL A 12 2.57 -30.22 -9.39
C VAL A 12 1.79 -29.03 -9.94
N ILE A 13 2.38 -28.23 -10.83
CA ILE A 13 1.70 -27.11 -11.49
C ILE A 13 0.48 -27.57 -12.29
N ARG A 14 0.58 -28.69 -13.04
CA ARG A 14 -0.54 -29.27 -13.79
C ARG A 14 -1.59 -29.90 -12.88
N ASP A 15 -1.15 -30.66 -11.89
CA ASP A 15 -2.04 -31.37 -10.96
C ASP A 15 -2.87 -30.36 -10.15
N LEU A 16 -2.30 -29.20 -9.80
CA LEU A 16 -2.97 -28.08 -9.12
C LEU A 16 -3.62 -27.07 -10.10
N LYS A 17 -3.46 -27.26 -11.41
CA LYS A 17 -3.97 -26.37 -12.48
C LYS A 17 -3.61 -24.89 -12.26
N LEU A 18 -2.38 -24.61 -11.84
CA LEU A 18 -1.97 -23.22 -11.58
C LEU A 18 -1.94 -22.41 -12.89
N PHE A 19 -2.25 -21.13 -12.77
CA PHE A 19 -2.13 -20.15 -13.83
C PHE A 19 -1.77 -18.81 -13.19
N SER A 20 -1.11 -17.94 -13.96
CA SER A 20 -0.80 -16.59 -13.51
C SER A 20 -1.81 -15.60 -14.07
N ILE A 21 -2.17 -14.59 -13.29
CA ILE A 21 -2.93 -13.43 -13.75
C ILE A 21 -2.01 -12.22 -13.63
N LEU A 22 -1.95 -11.39 -14.67
CA LEU A 22 -1.35 -10.07 -14.60
C LEU A 22 -2.49 -9.08 -14.31
N ASP A 23 -2.58 -8.69 -13.05
CA ASP A 23 -3.54 -7.69 -12.58
C ASP A 23 -2.88 -6.31 -12.68
N ASP A 24 -3.22 -5.58 -13.73
CA ASP A 24 -2.81 -4.19 -13.94
C ASP A 24 -4.06 -3.33 -13.72
N ASP A 25 -4.07 -2.57 -12.62
CA ASP A 25 -5.11 -1.61 -12.24
C ASP A 25 -5.42 -0.55 -13.33
N ARG A 26 -4.60 -0.45 -14.38
CA ARG A 26 -4.83 0.41 -15.56
C ARG A 26 -5.56 -0.29 -16.71
N LYS A 27 -5.83 -1.58 -16.60
CA LYS A 27 -6.49 -2.38 -17.64
C LYS A 27 -7.78 -2.97 -17.09
N ASP A 28 -8.89 -2.72 -17.77
CA ASP A 28 -10.19 -3.31 -17.42
C ASP A 28 -10.24 -4.84 -17.67
N GLU A 29 -9.30 -5.36 -18.48
CA GLU A 29 -9.20 -6.77 -18.82
C GLU A 29 -8.07 -7.47 -18.07
N LEU A 30 -8.37 -8.61 -17.45
CA LEU A 30 -7.39 -9.48 -16.81
C LEU A 30 -6.66 -10.32 -17.88
N LEU A 31 -5.34 -10.19 -17.93
CA LEU A 31 -4.51 -10.97 -18.84
C LEU A 31 -3.95 -12.21 -18.14
N VAL A 32 -4.06 -13.38 -18.77
CA VAL A 32 -3.45 -14.63 -18.30
C VAL A 32 -2.20 -14.89 -19.13
N PRO A 33 -0.99 -14.49 -18.66
CA PRO A 33 0.22 -14.59 -19.49
C PRO A 33 0.78 -16.01 -19.55
N ALA A 34 0.38 -16.90 -18.64
CA ALA A 34 0.84 -18.28 -18.60
C ALA A 34 -0.20 -19.20 -17.96
N ILE A 35 -0.37 -20.36 -18.58
CA ILE A 35 -1.17 -21.48 -18.09
C ILE A 35 -0.25 -22.67 -17.77
N HIS A 36 -0.81 -23.74 -17.20
CA HIS A 36 -0.08 -24.95 -16.79
C HIS A 36 0.40 -25.82 -17.98
N ASP A 37 1.00 -25.21 -18.99
CA ASP A 37 1.67 -25.87 -20.10
C ASP A 37 3.21 -25.82 -19.95
N GLU A 38 3.92 -26.38 -20.93
CA GLU A 38 5.37 -26.50 -20.88
C GLU A 38 6.09 -25.14 -20.95
N SER A 39 5.56 -24.20 -21.75
CA SER A 39 6.06 -22.82 -21.83
C SER A 39 5.74 -21.98 -20.59
N GLY A 40 4.57 -22.17 -19.98
CA GLY A 40 4.08 -21.40 -18.85
C GLY A 40 4.67 -21.85 -17.52
N TYR A 41 5.25 -23.06 -17.46
CA TYR A 41 5.90 -23.59 -16.26
C TYR A 41 6.93 -22.63 -15.67
N HIS A 42 7.83 -22.08 -16.50
CA HIS A 42 8.88 -21.19 -16.05
C HIS A 42 8.30 -19.89 -15.48
N THR A 43 7.40 -19.26 -16.24
CA THR A 43 6.71 -18.03 -15.84
C THR A 43 5.91 -18.19 -14.55
N ILE A 44 5.12 -19.26 -14.41
CA ILE A 44 4.32 -19.51 -13.19
C ILE A 44 5.25 -19.72 -11.99
N ARG A 45 6.35 -20.45 -12.16
CA ARG A 45 7.32 -20.71 -11.08
C ARG A 45 8.02 -19.44 -10.61
N GLU A 46 8.44 -18.58 -11.54
CA GLU A 46 9.07 -17.29 -11.21
C GLU A 46 8.09 -16.35 -10.52
N LEU A 47 6.87 -16.19 -11.06
CA LEU A 47 5.85 -15.32 -10.47
C LEU A 47 5.43 -15.79 -9.08
N LEU A 48 5.21 -17.09 -8.88
CA LEU A 48 4.84 -17.64 -7.58
C LEU A 48 5.97 -17.47 -6.57
N ALA A 49 7.22 -17.67 -6.99
CA ALA A 49 8.37 -17.43 -6.14
C ALA A 49 8.51 -15.95 -5.75
N ALA A 50 8.25 -15.02 -6.67
CA ALA A 50 8.27 -13.59 -6.41
C ALA A 50 7.18 -13.16 -5.42
N GLN A 51 5.98 -13.75 -5.50
CA GLN A 51 4.89 -13.49 -4.53
C GLN A 51 5.21 -13.96 -3.11
N TYR A 52 5.99 -15.03 -2.97
CA TYR A 52 6.33 -15.65 -1.69
C TYR A 52 7.63 -15.12 -1.06
N ASN A 53 8.37 -14.22 -1.73
CA ASN A 53 9.42 -13.45 -1.07
C ASN A 53 8.76 -12.61 0.03
N LEU A 54 8.97 -12.99 1.30
CA LEU A 54 8.36 -12.39 2.49
C LEU A 54 8.46 -10.85 2.49
N GLY A 55 9.57 -10.30 1.98
CA GLY A 55 9.80 -8.85 1.89
C GLY A 55 8.84 -8.09 0.97
N ASN A 56 8.09 -8.78 0.09
CA ASN A 56 7.12 -8.15 -0.82
C ASN A 56 5.69 -8.06 -0.24
N ARG A 57 5.45 -8.67 0.93
CA ARG A 57 4.16 -8.61 1.64
C ARG A 57 4.17 -7.60 2.78
N GLU A 58 5.35 -7.28 3.30
CA GLU A 58 5.48 -6.31 4.38
C GLU A 58 5.53 -4.89 3.79
N PRO A 59 4.61 -4.00 4.18
CA PRO A 59 4.66 -2.62 3.70
C PRO A 59 5.93 -1.94 4.22
N ASN A 60 6.62 -1.24 3.33
CA ASN A 60 7.83 -0.50 3.69
C ASN A 60 7.46 0.79 4.42
N VAL A 61 7.29 0.71 5.74
CA VAL A 61 6.98 1.85 6.61
C VAL A 61 8.21 2.18 7.46
N GLN A 62 8.65 3.44 7.39
CA GLN A 62 9.83 3.92 8.09
C GLN A 62 9.47 5.11 8.98
N VAL A 63 10.15 5.22 10.12
CA VAL A 63 10.12 6.45 10.91
C VAL A 63 10.97 7.48 10.19
N TRP A 64 10.31 8.49 9.63
CA TRP A 64 10.95 9.53 8.84
C TRP A 64 11.41 10.70 9.71
N ASN A 65 10.55 11.15 10.63
CA ASN A 65 10.87 12.25 11.53
C ASN A 65 10.19 12.08 12.88
N VAL A 66 10.85 12.59 13.92
CA VAL A 66 10.33 12.69 15.28
C VAL A 66 10.57 14.12 15.76
N ASP A 67 9.52 14.92 15.91
CA ASP A 67 9.67 16.31 16.33
C ASP A 67 9.91 16.41 17.84
N ARG A 68 11.15 16.25 18.26
CA ARG A 68 11.50 16.27 19.69
C ARG A 68 11.40 17.65 20.35
N ARG A 69 11.22 18.74 19.60
CA ARG A 69 11.30 20.11 20.12
C ARG A 69 9.96 20.87 20.06
N GLY A 70 9.11 20.55 19.09
CA GLY A 70 7.79 21.15 18.94
C GLY A 70 6.69 20.27 19.53
N ASP A 71 5.82 19.77 18.66
CA ASP A 71 4.58 19.09 19.06
C ASP A 71 4.76 17.61 19.44
N ARG A 72 5.99 17.09 19.34
CA ARG A 72 6.31 15.67 19.57
C ARG A 72 5.64 14.74 18.59
N SER A 73 5.25 15.23 17.41
CA SER A 73 4.67 14.39 16.37
C SER A 73 5.66 13.37 15.80
N LEU A 74 5.11 12.22 15.41
CA LEU A 74 5.82 11.14 14.72
C LEU A 74 5.38 11.11 13.26
N THR A 75 6.32 11.30 12.34
CA THR A 75 6.07 11.15 10.91
C THR A 75 6.60 9.81 10.42
N LEU A 76 5.68 8.97 9.95
CA LEU A 76 5.92 7.72 9.26
C LEU A 76 5.86 7.95 7.74
N ARG A 77 6.75 7.29 7.01
CA ARG A 77 6.76 7.28 5.55
C ARG A 77 6.59 5.86 5.06
N HIS A 78 5.54 5.64 4.27
CA HIS A 78 5.30 4.41 3.55
C HIS A 78 5.79 4.57 2.10
N MET A 79 6.68 3.70 1.64
CA MET A 79 7.09 3.63 0.24
C MET A 79 6.27 2.55 -0.48
N GLN A 80 5.42 2.94 -1.42
CA GLN A 80 4.63 1.98 -2.21
C GLN A 80 5.54 1.20 -3.16
N HIS A 81 5.49 -0.12 -3.06
CA HIS A 81 6.08 -1.03 -4.05
C HIS A 81 4.99 -1.52 -5.00
N ASP A 82 5.25 -1.53 -6.31
CA ASP A 82 4.28 -1.91 -7.35
C ASP A 82 2.92 -1.20 -7.24
N ARG A 83 2.90 0.04 -6.74
CA ARG A 83 1.66 0.83 -6.52
C ARG A 83 0.65 0.18 -5.55
N LYS A 84 1.09 -0.79 -4.74
CA LYS A 84 0.23 -1.44 -3.74
C LYS A 84 -0.02 -0.46 -2.58
N PRO A 85 -1.29 -0.06 -2.33
CA PRO A 85 -1.61 0.77 -1.18
C PRO A 85 -1.54 -0.04 0.11
N LEU A 86 -1.55 0.65 1.25
CA LEU A 86 -1.73 -0.01 2.54
C LEU A 86 -3.16 -0.56 2.65
N GLY A 87 -3.32 -1.66 3.38
CA GLY A 87 -4.62 -2.31 3.56
C GLY A 87 -5.57 -1.54 4.48
N GLY A 88 -6.82 -2.02 4.58
CA GLY A 88 -7.88 -1.40 5.42
C GLY A 88 -7.58 -1.34 6.92
N SER A 89 -6.57 -2.08 7.41
CA SER A 89 -6.13 -2.02 8.81
C SER A 89 -5.28 -0.79 9.16
N THR A 90 -4.92 0.05 8.18
CA THR A 90 -4.04 1.21 8.36
C THR A 90 -4.54 2.14 9.46
N GLU A 91 -5.83 2.45 9.47
CA GLU A 91 -6.42 3.38 10.45
C GLU A 91 -6.32 2.84 11.88
N GLU A 92 -6.64 1.56 12.08
CA GLU A 92 -6.56 0.90 13.39
C GLU A 92 -5.13 0.81 13.91
N VAL A 93 -4.17 0.54 13.02
CA VAL A 93 -2.74 0.57 13.37
C VAL A 93 -2.32 1.97 13.79
N LEU A 94 -2.71 3.02 13.06
CA LEU A 94 -2.39 4.40 13.42
C LEU A 94 -3.02 4.83 14.75
N LYS A 95 -4.26 4.41 15.04
CA LYS A 95 -4.91 4.61 16.35
C LYS A 95 -4.09 3.98 17.47
N HIS A 96 -3.60 2.76 17.27
CA HIS A 96 -2.77 2.07 18.24
C HIS A 96 -1.41 2.77 18.43
N LEU A 97 -0.78 3.16 17.32
CA LEU A 97 0.52 3.84 17.31
C LEU A 97 0.45 5.20 18.02
N HIS A 98 -0.61 5.97 17.75
CA HIS A 98 -0.92 7.21 18.47
C HIS A 98 -1.11 6.97 19.96
N ARG A 99 -1.81 5.90 20.36
CA ARG A 99 -2.00 5.55 21.79
C ARG A 99 -0.67 5.23 22.47
N LEU A 100 0.24 4.52 21.81
CA LEU A 100 1.55 4.17 22.36
C LEU A 100 2.51 5.38 22.39
N TRP A 101 2.48 6.21 21.34
CA TRP A 101 3.35 7.37 21.20
C TRP A 101 2.91 8.55 22.08
N GLY A 102 1.60 8.75 22.23
CA GLY A 102 0.99 9.80 23.05
C GLY A 102 0.87 11.18 22.38
N PHE A 103 1.32 11.32 21.12
CA PHE A 103 1.23 12.55 20.33
C PHE A 103 0.77 12.24 18.90
N ASP A 104 0.52 13.30 18.13
CA ASP A 104 0.15 13.24 16.72
C ASP A 104 1.05 12.29 15.91
N VAL A 105 0.43 11.41 15.14
CA VAL A 105 1.10 10.52 14.19
C VAL A 105 0.64 10.89 12.79
N HIS A 106 1.59 11.01 11.88
CA HIS A 106 1.36 11.33 10.47
C HIS A 106 1.94 10.21 9.63
N LEU A 107 1.18 9.72 8.67
CA LEU A 107 1.62 8.70 7.73
C LEU A 107 1.54 9.25 6.32
N GLN A 108 2.70 9.36 5.68
CA GLN A 108 2.84 9.80 4.30
C GLN A 108 3.11 8.58 3.41
N SER A 109 2.22 8.28 2.47
CA SER A 109 2.48 7.29 1.43
C SER A 109 3.10 7.96 0.22
N MET A 110 4.23 7.42 -0.23
CA MET A 110 5.03 7.91 -1.35
C MET A 110 5.05 6.89 -2.49
N GLN A 111 5.05 7.38 -3.72
CA GLN A 111 5.26 6.62 -4.94
C GLN A 111 6.21 7.44 -5.83
N ASP A 112 7.35 6.88 -6.22
CA ASP A 112 8.38 7.57 -7.02
C ASP A 112 8.70 8.99 -6.49
N ASP A 113 8.94 9.08 -5.18
CA ASP A 113 9.17 10.33 -4.42
C ASP A 113 8.02 11.36 -4.43
N LYS A 114 6.86 11.00 -4.96
CA LYS A 114 5.64 11.81 -4.91
C LYS A 114 4.74 11.35 -3.76
N LEU A 115 4.23 12.31 -3.00
CA LEU A 115 3.22 12.06 -1.98
C LEU A 115 1.89 11.71 -2.66
N VAL A 116 1.38 10.51 -2.40
CA VAL A 116 0.13 10.01 -3.01
C VAL A 116 -1.02 9.93 -2.02
N ASN A 117 -0.75 9.77 -0.73
CA ASN A 117 -1.78 9.71 0.29
C ASN A 117 -1.21 10.13 1.66
N THR A 118 -2.02 10.75 2.49
CA THR A 118 -1.65 11.12 3.86
C THR A 118 -2.74 10.71 4.84
N HIS A 119 -2.34 10.09 5.94
CA HIS A 119 -3.21 9.83 7.09
C HIS A 119 -2.69 10.55 8.32
N HIS A 120 -3.62 11.04 9.15
CA HIS A 120 -3.31 11.69 10.41
C HIS A 120 -4.08 11.02 11.53
N MET A 121 -3.40 10.82 12.66
CA MET A 121 -4.02 10.40 13.91
C MET A 121 -3.52 11.32 15.03
N PRO A 122 -4.38 12.16 15.64
CA PRO A 122 -5.83 12.27 15.41
C PRO A 122 -6.19 12.80 14.01
N PRO A 123 -7.43 12.53 13.52
CA PRO A 123 -7.88 13.02 12.21
C PRO A 123 -7.81 14.54 12.17
N ARG A 124 -7.15 15.09 11.15
CA ARG A 124 -7.15 16.53 10.87
C ARG A 124 -8.28 16.84 9.87
N PRO A 125 -8.96 18.00 10.00
CA PRO A 125 -9.88 18.44 8.95
C PRO A 125 -9.13 18.49 7.63
N SER A 126 -9.67 17.85 6.59
CA SER A 126 -9.07 17.87 5.25
C SER A 126 -8.95 19.31 4.79
N SER A 127 -7.77 19.69 4.31
CA SER A 127 -7.49 21.03 3.76
C SER A 127 -8.17 21.29 2.40
N GLU A 128 -9.24 20.56 2.08
CA GLU A 128 -10.09 20.74 0.89
C GLU A 128 -11.46 21.36 1.22
N ALA A 129 -11.73 21.69 2.48
CA ALA A 129 -12.81 22.61 2.80
C ALA A 129 -12.27 24.05 2.70
N GLU A 130 -12.16 24.59 1.49
CA GLU A 130 -12.26 26.04 1.33
C GLU A 130 -13.56 26.47 2.03
N PRO A 131 -13.52 27.40 3.01
CA PRO A 131 -14.75 27.95 3.53
C PRO A 131 -15.41 28.71 2.38
N ASP A 132 -16.53 28.19 1.87
CA ASP A 132 -17.44 28.92 0.98
C ASP A 132 -17.82 30.21 1.70
N ASN A 133 -17.15 31.29 1.31
CA ASN A 133 -17.27 32.60 1.90
C ASN A 133 -18.57 33.25 1.38
N ARG A 134 -19.70 32.59 1.59
CA ARG A 134 -21.04 33.17 1.42
C ARG A 134 -21.42 33.89 2.69
N PHE A 135 -20.98 35.13 2.80
CA PHE A 135 -21.72 36.10 3.60
C PHE A 135 -23.08 36.32 2.91
N PRO A 136 -24.23 36.00 3.53
CA PRO A 136 -25.48 36.52 3.04
C PRO A 136 -25.49 38.02 3.35
N GLY A 137 -25.54 38.83 2.31
CA GLY A 137 -25.68 40.27 2.43
C GLY A 137 -26.85 40.60 3.35
N MET A 138 -26.54 41.25 4.47
CA MET A 138 -27.55 41.88 5.30
C MET A 138 -28.16 43.03 4.48
N ASN A 139 -29.38 42.82 3.99
CA ASN A 139 -30.23 43.92 3.56
C ASN A 139 -30.58 44.75 4.79
N PHE A 140 -30.01 45.94 4.90
CA PHE A 140 -30.64 47.00 5.66
C PHE A 140 -31.59 47.75 4.74
N ALA A 141 -32.82 47.91 5.25
CA ALA A 141 -33.95 48.60 4.65
C ALA A 141 -33.68 50.08 4.39
#